data_AF-A0A947I150-F1
#
_entry.id   AF-A0A947I150-F1
#
_cell.length_a   1.000
_cell.length_b   1.000
_cell.length_c   1.000
_cell.angle_alpha   90.00
_cell.angle_beta   90.00
_cell.angle_gamma   90.00
#
_symmetry.space_group_name_H-M   'P 1'
#
loop_
_entity.id
_entity.type
_entity.pdbx_description
1 polymer ?
#
loop_
_entity_poly.entity_id
_entity_poly.type
_entity_poly.pdbx_seq_one_letter_code
_entity_poly.pdbx_strand_id
1 'polypeptide(L)'
;MSSHLLGVTCLRFLHWYFLQMPVIIIRGGLRFLWTVNEIFSFLFLIRTFFKPWKSITDKYPSKGLNIGLIAQAFTLNCTSRIIGMIFRTVAFVIGVAMELVVLAIFVSVLIVWFFFPILIAMDVFYLVGSLS
;
A
#
# COMPACT_ATOMS: atom_id res chain seq x y z
N MET A 1 22.18 30.75 35.00
CA MET A 1 20.81 30.40 34.55
C MET A 1 20.74 29.88 33.11
N SER A 2 21.64 30.31 32.20
CA SER A 2 21.68 29.85 30.78
C SER A 2 22.14 28.39 30.57
N SER A 3 23.14 27.90 31.31
CA SER A 3 23.68 26.53 31.15
C SER A 3 22.70 25.41 31.52
N HIS A 4 21.83 25.66 32.51
CA HIS A 4 20.82 24.70 32.93
C HIS A 4 19.66 24.58 31.92
N LEU A 5 19.36 25.64 31.17
CA LEU A 5 18.37 25.62 30.09
C LEU A 5 18.87 24.81 28.89
N LEU A 6 20.15 24.99 28.52
CA LEU A 6 20.79 24.30 27.40
C LEU A 6 20.80 22.77 27.59
N GLY A 7 21.18 22.29 28.77
CA GLY A 7 21.20 20.86 29.07
C GLY A 7 19.81 20.21 28.99
N VAL A 8 18.78 20.89 29.49
CA VAL A 8 17.40 20.41 29.46
C VAL A 8 16.84 20.40 28.03
N THR A 9 17.19 21.39 27.20
CA THR A 9 16.81 21.40 25.78
C THR A 9 17.49 20.31 24.96
N CYS A 10 18.78 20.02 25.19
CA CYS A 10 19.50 18.97 24.45
C CYS A 10 18.98 17.57 24.80
N LEU A 11 18.74 17.28 26.08
CA LEU A 11 18.15 15.99 26.51
C LEU A 11 16.73 15.82 25.95
N ARG A 12 15.94 16.89 25.95
CA ARG A 12 14.59 16.90 25.37
C ARG A 12 14.63 16.70 23.85
N PHE A 13 15.60 17.28 23.16
CA PHE A 13 15.82 17.06 21.72
C PHE A 13 16.20 15.60 21.42
N LEU A 14 17.15 15.02 22.14
CA LEU A 14 17.55 13.62 22.00
C LEU A 14 16.36 12.67 22.24
N HIS A 15 15.58 12.92 23.30
CA HIS A 15 14.38 12.15 23.59
C HIS A 15 13.33 12.27 22.47
N TRP A 16 13.10 13.48 21.96
CA TRP A 16 12.18 13.69 20.85
C TRP A 16 12.65 13.00 19.56
N TYR A 17 13.93 13.11 19.25
CA TYR A 17 14.53 12.61 18.01
C TYR A 17 14.61 11.08 17.95
N PHE A 18 15.00 10.43 19.05
CA PHE A 18 15.16 8.97 19.10
C PHE A 18 13.92 8.19 19.56
N LEU A 19 13.01 8.81 20.31
CA LEU A 19 11.86 8.09 20.89
C LEU A 19 10.53 8.60 20.36
N GLN A 20 10.28 9.91 20.36
CA GLN A 20 8.96 10.42 20.01
C GLN A 20 8.70 10.38 18.51
N MET A 21 9.62 10.92 17.71
CA MET A 21 9.43 11.01 16.26
C MET A 21 9.42 9.66 15.54
N PRO A 22 10.32 8.70 15.83
CA PRO A 22 10.28 7.38 15.20
C PRO A 22 8.96 6.65 15.48
N VAL A 23 8.42 6.78 16.70
CA VAL A 23 7.10 6.21 17.04
C VAL A 23 5.98 6.87 16.24
N ILE A 24 6.03 8.18 16.01
CA ILE A 24 5.06 8.88 15.17
C ILE A 24 5.16 8.41 13.73
N ILE A 25 6.37 8.30 13.18
CA ILE A 25 6.63 7.83 11.82
C ILE A 25 6.08 6.41 11.67
N ILE A 26 6.43 5.49 12.57
CA ILE A 26 5.95 4.10 12.56
C ILE A 26 4.42 4.03 12.64
N ARG A 27 3.80 4.75 13.57
CA ARG A 27 2.33 4.80 13.68
C ARG A 27 1.67 5.43 12.46
N GLY A 28 2.32 6.37 11.79
CA GLY A 28 1.87 6.96 10.54
C GLY A 28 1.93 5.96 9.39
N GLY A 29 3.08 5.30 9.22
CA GLY A 29 3.29 4.25 8.21
C GLY A 29 2.32 3.08 8.37
N LEU A 30 2.14 2.58 9.59
CA LEU A 30 1.18 1.50 9.88
C LEU A 30 -0.27 1.90 9.56
N ARG A 31 -0.66 3.13 9.88
CA ARG A 31 -1.98 3.65 9.49
C ARG A 31 -2.14 3.74 7.98
N PHE A 32 -1.11 4.20 7.28
CA PHE A 32 -1.14 4.28 5.82
C PHE A 32 -1.20 2.90 5.16
N LEU A 33 -0.42 1.93 5.64
CA LEU A 33 -0.50 0.53 5.22
C LEU A 33 -1.89 -0.07 5.48
N TRP A 34 -2.47 0.20 6.65
CA TRP A 34 -3.82 -0.23 6.98
C TRP A 34 -4.86 0.40 6.06
N THR A 35 -4.77 1.71 5.80
CA THR A 35 -5.66 2.42 4.86
C THR A 35 -5.49 1.91 3.43
N VAL A 36 -4.28 1.62 2.98
CA VAL A 36 -4.05 1.04 1.64
C VAL A 36 -4.65 -0.35 1.57
N ASN A 37 -4.49 -1.16 2.61
CA ASN A 37 -5.12 -2.47 2.71
C ASN A 37 -6.66 -2.37 2.72
N GLU A 38 -7.21 -1.37 3.40
CA GLU A 38 -8.66 -1.07 3.43
C GLU A 38 -9.17 -0.54 2.09
N ILE A 39 -8.43 0.33 1.40
CA ILE A 39 -8.75 0.84 0.06
C ILE A 39 -8.64 -0.27 -0.97
N PHE A 40 -7.71 -1.21 -0.84
CA PHE A 40 -7.69 -2.42 -1.68
C PHE A 40 -8.85 -3.37 -1.34
N SER A 41 -9.26 -3.44 -0.07
CA SER A 41 -10.54 -4.03 0.34
C SER A 41 -11.75 -3.21 -0.13
N PHE A 42 -11.60 -1.94 -0.53
CA PHE A 42 -12.61 -1.09 -1.17
C PHE A 42 -12.51 -1.14 -2.71
N LEU A 43 -11.40 -1.59 -3.29
CA LEU A 43 -11.30 -2.06 -4.67
C LEU A 43 -12.17 -3.31 -4.87
N PHE A 44 -12.46 -4.05 -3.80
CA PHE A 44 -13.55 -5.03 -3.75
C PHE A 44 -14.91 -4.38 -4.04
N LEU A 45 -15.17 -3.12 -3.67
CA LEU A 45 -16.39 -2.41 -4.06
C LEU A 45 -16.40 -2.05 -5.55
N ILE A 46 -15.25 -1.84 -6.19
CA ILE A 46 -15.16 -1.85 -7.66
C ILE A 46 -15.47 -3.24 -8.23
N ARG A 47 -15.38 -4.34 -7.46
CA ARG A 47 -16.00 -5.61 -7.90
C ARG A 47 -17.52 -5.55 -8.03
N THR A 48 -18.18 -4.54 -7.47
CA THR A 48 -19.60 -4.25 -7.74
C THR A 48 -19.82 -3.80 -9.19
N PHE A 49 -18.79 -3.32 -9.90
CA PHE A 49 -18.84 -3.08 -11.34
C PHE A 49 -18.94 -4.39 -12.16
N PHE A 50 -18.60 -5.56 -11.56
CA PHE A 50 -18.92 -6.89 -12.10
C PHE A 50 -20.38 -7.34 -11.86
N LYS A 51 -21.28 -6.40 -11.51
CA LYS A 51 -22.73 -6.63 -11.48
C LYS A 51 -23.32 -7.40 -12.69
N PRO A 52 -22.78 -7.38 -13.94
CA PRO A 52 -23.37 -8.16 -15.02
C PRO A 52 -23.18 -9.67 -14.87
N TRP A 53 -22.19 -10.11 -14.10
CA TRP A 53 -21.78 -11.51 -14.04
C TRP A 53 -22.86 -12.43 -13.46
N LYS A 54 -23.64 -11.94 -12.49
CA LYS A 54 -24.71 -12.73 -11.87
C LYS A 54 -25.94 -12.92 -12.76
N SER A 55 -26.03 -12.23 -13.90
CA SER A 55 -27.23 -12.27 -14.75
C SER A 55 -27.14 -13.23 -15.94
N ILE A 56 -25.95 -13.69 -16.34
CA ILE A 56 -25.79 -14.58 -17.50
C ILE A 56 -25.25 -15.93 -17.03
N THR A 57 -26.09 -16.68 -16.33
CA THR A 57 -25.89 -18.12 -16.19
C THR A 57 -27.07 -18.76 -16.91
N ASP A 58 -26.87 -19.11 -18.17
CA ASP A 58 -27.90 -19.84 -18.90
C ASP A 58 -28.14 -21.17 -18.19
N LYS A 59 -29.41 -21.40 -17.81
CA LYS A 59 -29.82 -22.66 -17.20
C LYS A 59 -29.70 -23.75 -18.26
N TYR A 60 -28.94 -24.80 -17.95
CA TYR A 60 -28.91 -25.99 -18.79
C TYR A 60 -30.34 -26.53 -18.98
N PRO A 61 -30.70 -27.01 -20.18
CA PRO A 61 -32.03 -27.52 -20.46
C PRO A 61 -32.38 -28.67 -19.51
N SER A 62 -33.53 -28.58 -18.83
CA SER A 62 -33.99 -29.56 -17.83
C SER A 62 -34.79 -30.72 -18.42
N LYS A 63 -35.15 -30.66 -19.70
CA LYS A 63 -35.85 -31.72 -20.45
C LYS A 63 -35.16 -31.95 -21.79
N GLY A 64 -34.58 -33.14 -21.96
CA GLY A 64 -33.93 -33.60 -23.19
C GLY A 64 -32.44 -33.24 -23.32
N LEU A 65 -31.68 -34.14 -23.97
CA LEU A 65 -30.25 -33.97 -24.26
C LEU A 65 -30.06 -33.08 -25.50
N ASN A 66 -30.15 -31.76 -25.33
CA ASN A 66 -29.90 -30.81 -26.40
C ASN A 66 -28.45 -30.31 -26.35
N ILE A 67 -27.56 -31.03 -27.03
CA ILE A 67 -26.10 -30.87 -26.98
C ILE A 67 -25.68 -29.44 -27.39
N GLY A 68 -26.38 -28.81 -28.32
CA GLY A 68 -26.08 -27.44 -28.77
C GLY A 68 -26.27 -26.40 -27.66
N LEU A 69 -27.39 -26.46 -26.94
CA LEU A 69 -27.67 -25.57 -25.80
C LEU A 69 -26.72 -25.81 -24.62
N ILE A 70 -26.33 -27.07 -24.40
CA ILE A 70 -25.36 -27.44 -23.37
C ILE A 70 -23.98 -26.85 -23.71
N ALA A 71 -23.52 -26.96 -24.96
CA ALA A 71 -22.24 -26.40 -25.40
C ALA A 71 -22.21 -24.86 -25.32
N GLN A 72 -23.32 -24.20 -25.66
CA GLN A 72 -23.46 -22.74 -25.56
C GLN A 72 -23.39 -22.26 -24.11
N ALA A 73 -24.18 -22.89 -23.21
CA ALA A 73 -24.16 -22.57 -21.78
C ALA A 73 -22.79 -22.89 -21.14
N PHE A 74 -22.11 -23.95 -21.58
CA PHE A 74 -20.76 -24.27 -21.12
C PHE A 74 -19.75 -23.20 -21.51
N THR A 75 -19.77 -22.77 -22.77
CA THR A 75 -18.84 -21.75 -23.29
C THR A 75 -19.05 -20.40 -22.61
N LEU A 76 -20.30 -19.96 -22.44
CA LEU A 76 -20.65 -18.73 -21.72
C LEU A 76 -20.19 -18.78 -20.25
N ASN A 77 -20.41 -19.90 -19.58
CA ASN A 77 -19.97 -20.08 -18.19
C ASN A 77 -18.44 -20.12 -18.06
N CYS A 78 -17.73 -20.76 -18.99
CA CYS A 78 -16.27 -20.79 -19.02
C CYS A 78 -15.68 -19.40 -19.27
N THR A 79 -16.18 -18.68 -20.28
CA THR A 79 -15.73 -17.31 -20.60
C THR A 79 -15.96 -16.37 -19.44
N SER A 80 -17.16 -16.44 -18.84
CA SER A 80 -17.47 -15.72 -17.61
C SER A 80 -16.41 -16.03 -16.56
N ARG A 81 -16.27 -17.28 -16.09
CA ARG A 81 -15.26 -17.72 -15.11
C ARG A 81 -13.85 -17.18 -15.36
N ILE A 82 -13.36 -17.22 -16.60
CA ILE A 82 -12.02 -16.75 -16.95
C ILE A 82 -11.88 -15.24 -16.73
N ILE A 83 -12.83 -14.43 -17.19
CA ILE A 83 -12.77 -12.97 -17.12
C ILE A 83 -12.53 -12.49 -15.68
N GLY A 84 -13.19 -13.12 -14.72
CA GLY A 84 -13.15 -12.72 -13.31
C GLY A 84 -12.03 -13.40 -12.55
N MET A 85 -11.50 -14.52 -13.02
CA MET A 85 -10.16 -14.94 -12.60
C MET A 85 -9.14 -13.88 -12.98
N ILE A 86 -9.18 -13.36 -14.22
CA ILE A 86 -8.27 -12.30 -14.68
C ILE A 86 -8.40 -11.05 -13.81
N PHE A 87 -9.61 -10.51 -13.63
CA PHE A 87 -9.81 -9.32 -12.80
C PHE A 87 -9.42 -9.52 -11.33
N ARG A 88 -9.65 -10.70 -10.77
CA ARG A 88 -9.20 -11.01 -9.40
C ARG A 88 -7.68 -11.03 -9.31
N THR A 89 -7.00 -11.64 -10.28
CA THR A 89 -5.53 -11.67 -10.33
C THR A 89 -4.95 -10.28 -10.54
N VAL A 90 -5.47 -9.50 -11.48
CA VAL A 90 -5.01 -8.12 -11.74
C VAL A 90 -5.19 -7.23 -10.51
N ALA A 91 -6.36 -7.27 -9.86
CA ALA A 91 -6.60 -6.50 -8.65
C ALA A 91 -5.66 -6.93 -7.50
N PHE A 92 -5.38 -8.23 -7.37
CA PHE A 92 -4.45 -8.74 -6.38
C PHE A 92 -3.01 -8.24 -6.65
N VAL A 93 -2.55 -8.34 -7.90
CA VAL A 93 -1.20 -7.88 -8.29
C VAL A 93 -1.03 -6.38 -8.06
N ILE A 94 -2.02 -5.56 -8.45
CA ILE A 94 -1.98 -4.11 -8.22
C ILE A 94 -1.99 -3.80 -6.71
N GLY A 95 -2.78 -4.53 -5.92
CA GLY A 95 -2.81 -4.41 -4.46
C GLY A 95 -1.45 -4.64 -3.82
N VAL A 96 -0.83 -5.78 -4.14
CA VAL A 96 0.50 -6.11 -3.64
C VAL A 96 1.53 -5.09 -4.11
N ALA A 97 1.49 -4.67 -5.38
CA ALA A 97 2.44 -3.69 -5.91
C ALA A 97 2.36 -2.33 -5.17
N MET A 98 1.14 -1.84 -4.92
CA MET A 98 0.95 -0.58 -4.18
C MET A 98 1.37 -0.69 -2.72
N GLU A 99 1.10 -1.83 -2.07
CA GLU A 99 1.57 -2.10 -0.69
C GLU A 99 3.10 -2.09 -0.62
N LEU A 100 3.79 -2.68 -1.60
CA LEU A 100 5.25 -2.65 -1.70
C LEU A 100 5.79 -1.23 -1.90
N VAL A 101 5.15 -0.40 -2.74
CA VAL A 101 5.56 1.00 -2.95
C VAL A 101 5.43 1.80 -1.65
N VAL A 102 4.31 1.65 -0.93
CA VAL A 102 4.07 2.34 0.34
C VAL A 102 5.08 1.90 1.39
N LEU A 103 5.37 0.60 1.47
CA LEU A 103 6.39 0.06 2.36
C LEU A 103 7.78 0.62 2.03
N ALA A 104 8.13 0.71 0.74
CA ALA A 104 9.40 1.27 0.30
C ALA A 104 9.53 2.75 0.71
N ILE A 105 8.52 3.57 0.47
CA ILE A 105 8.49 4.98 0.89
C ILE A 105 8.65 5.09 2.41
N PHE A 106 7.93 4.29 3.18
CA PHE A 106 8.00 4.27 4.62
C PHE A 106 9.42 3.94 5.13
N VAL A 107 10.05 2.91 4.57
CA VAL A 107 11.43 2.53 4.90
C VAL A 107 12.42 3.65 4.51
N SER A 108 12.27 4.26 3.33
CA SER A 108 13.11 5.37 2.89
C SER A 108 13.02 6.57 3.85
N VAL A 109 11.81 6.93 4.30
CA VAL A 109 11.61 8.01 5.27
C VAL A 109 12.31 7.70 6.60
N LEU A 110 12.23 6.46 7.08
CA LEU A 110 12.94 6.06 8.30
C LEU A 110 14.45 6.14 8.14
N ILE A 111 15.00 5.68 7.01
CA ILE A 111 16.43 5.79 6.70
C ILE A 111 16.83 7.26 6.71
N VAL A 112 16.17 8.11 5.91
CA VAL A 112 16.48 9.55 5.85
C VAL A 112 16.39 10.19 7.24
N TRP A 113 15.37 9.84 8.04
CA TRP A 113 15.24 10.34 9.40
C TRP A 113 16.46 9.98 10.25
N PHE A 114 16.88 8.71 10.29
CA PHE A 114 18.03 8.29 11.08
C PHE A 114 19.37 8.91 10.62
N PHE A 115 19.55 9.08 9.30
CA PHE A 115 20.77 9.66 8.72
C PHE A 115 20.77 11.20 8.68
N PHE A 116 19.65 11.84 8.97
CA PHE A 116 19.50 13.30 8.98
C PHE A 116 20.62 14.07 9.72
N PRO A 117 21.04 13.71 10.95
CA PRO A 117 22.11 14.41 11.66
C PRO A 117 23.47 14.25 10.99
N ILE A 118 23.70 13.13 10.31
CA ILE A 118 24.94 12.90 9.54
C ILE A 118 24.93 13.77 8.29
N LEU A 119 23.79 13.85 7.58
CA LEU A 119 23.64 14.71 6.40
C LEU A 119 23.87 16.19 6.76
N ILE A 120 23.28 16.67 7.86
CA ILE A 120 23.52 18.04 8.34
C ILE A 120 24.99 18.26 8.67
N ALA A 121 25.64 17.31 9.35
CA ALA A 121 27.05 17.44 9.67
C ALA A 121 27.89 17.55 8.37
N MET A 122 27.62 16.71 7.37
CA MET A 122 28.30 16.75 6.07
C MET A 122 28.09 18.09 5.35
N ASP A 123 26.86 18.60 5.31
CA ASP A 123 26.53 19.88 4.68
C ASP A 123 27.27 21.04 5.34
N VAL A 124 27.33 21.05 6.68
CA VAL A 124 28.07 22.06 7.43
C VAL A 124 29.57 21.99 7.14
N PHE A 125 30.17 20.80 7.11
CA PHE A 125 31.59 20.63 6.77
C PHE A 125 31.89 21.10 5.35
N TYR A 126 31.02 20.79 4.39
CA TYR A 126 31.18 21.24 3.01
C TYR A 126 31.11 22.76 2.88
N LEU A 127 30.12 23.38 3.54
CA LEU A 127 29.96 24.84 3.53
C LEU A 127 31.17 25.55 4.12
N VAL A 128 31.64 25.12 5.30
CA VAL A 128 32.82 25.70 5.95
C VAL A 128 34.06 25.54 5.08
N GLY A 129 34.27 24.37 4.47
CA GLY A 129 35.40 24.11 3.59
C GLY A 129 35.35 24.90 2.27
N SER A 130 34.18 25.33 1.80
CA SER A 130 34.06 26.21 0.62
C SER A 130 34.32 27.69 0.92
N LEU A 131 34.25 28.08 2.20
CA LEU A 131 34.45 29.46 2.67
C LEU A 131 35.92 29.74 3.06
N SER A 132 36.73 28.69 3.21
CA SER A 132 38.17 28.73 3.53
C SER A 132 39.03 28.58 2.29
#